data_AF-A0A831LPQ4-F1
#
_entry.id   AF-A0A831LPQ4-F1
#
_cell.length_a   1.000
_cell.length_b   1.000
_cell.length_c   1.000
_cell.angle_alpha   90.00
_cell.angle_beta   90.00
_cell.angle_gamma   90.00
#
_symmetry.space_group_name_H-M   'P 1'
#
loop_
_entity.id
_entity.type
_entity.pdbx_description
1 polymer ?
#
loop_
_entity_poly.entity_id
_entity_poly.type
_entity_poly.pdbx_seq_one_letter_code
_entity_poly.pdbx_strand_id
1 'polypeptide(L)'
;FVFDPAREMPSVRAAADALGLPWQKRSFGPELLEEAVQMVIASGYPNDAITMIHRQAVRLLAQEYCVVGDGTRFNDRVPMLTRSDVLSLADRYGCSYVRPLLGYGKAEVERLAKRHLLVSYGETGTIENGDYEYEIRAAIERAGKKCADLFPMHHEQSLVTGATGT
;
A
#
# COMPACT_ATOMS: atom_id res chain seq x y z
N PHE A 1 -0.27 -5.97 -3.86
CA PHE A 1 -1.51 -6.60 -4.36
C PHE A 1 -2.17 -5.64 -5.32
N VAL A 2 -2.86 -6.15 -6.33
CA VAL A 2 -3.72 -5.38 -7.26
C VAL A 2 -5.15 -5.95 -7.20
N PHE A 3 -6.15 -5.31 -7.79
CA PHE A 3 -7.47 -5.92 -7.93
C PHE A 3 -7.63 -6.58 -9.30
N ASP A 4 -7.13 -5.92 -10.35
CA ASP A 4 -7.08 -6.52 -11.68
C ASP A 4 -5.80 -7.36 -11.84
N PRO A 5 -5.88 -8.70 -11.97
CA PRO A 5 -4.70 -9.54 -12.20
C PRO A 5 -3.95 -9.20 -13.50
N ALA A 6 -4.63 -8.61 -14.49
CA ALA A 6 -4.01 -8.14 -15.73
C ALA A 6 -3.24 -6.83 -15.58
N ARG A 7 -3.41 -6.09 -14.45
CA ARG A 7 -2.67 -4.86 -14.18
C ARG A 7 -1.19 -5.16 -14.01
N GLU A 8 -0.38 -4.71 -14.94
CA GLU A 8 1.07 -4.76 -14.81
C GLU A 8 1.59 -3.63 -13.90
N MET A 9 2.76 -3.87 -13.29
CA MET A 9 3.41 -2.91 -12.40
C MET A 9 4.93 -2.83 -12.69
N PRO A 10 5.31 -2.46 -13.93
CA PRO A 10 6.70 -2.47 -14.37
C PRO A 10 7.62 -1.61 -13.50
N SER A 11 7.15 -0.48 -12.98
CA SER A 11 7.96 0.43 -12.17
C SER A 11 8.20 -0.12 -10.77
N VAL A 12 7.21 -0.81 -10.19
CA VAL A 12 7.37 -1.49 -8.89
C VAL A 12 8.29 -2.70 -9.02
N ARG A 13 8.16 -3.47 -10.12
CA ARG A 13 9.09 -4.55 -10.42
C ARG A 13 10.52 -4.01 -10.59
N ALA A 14 10.70 -2.96 -11.39
CA ALA A 14 12.00 -2.34 -11.61
C ALA A 14 12.64 -1.82 -10.30
N ALA A 15 11.83 -1.26 -9.40
CA ALA A 15 12.31 -0.85 -8.07
C ALA A 15 12.82 -2.05 -7.24
N ALA A 16 12.11 -3.17 -7.26
CA ALA A 16 12.56 -4.39 -6.58
C ALA A 16 13.85 -4.95 -7.22
N ASP A 17 13.92 -5.00 -8.54
CA ASP A 17 15.10 -5.43 -9.29
C ASP A 17 16.32 -4.55 -8.98
N ALA A 18 16.14 -3.23 -8.93
CA ALA A 18 17.18 -2.26 -8.60
C ALA A 18 17.68 -2.37 -7.15
N LEU A 19 16.88 -2.98 -6.26
CA LEU A 19 17.23 -3.29 -4.87
C LEU A 19 17.70 -4.75 -4.68
N GLY A 20 17.72 -5.56 -5.74
CA GLY A 20 18.05 -6.99 -5.65
C GLY A 20 17.05 -7.80 -4.83
N LEU A 21 15.79 -7.36 -4.75
CA LEU A 21 14.74 -8.02 -3.97
C LEU A 21 13.83 -8.87 -4.87
N PRO A 22 13.41 -10.07 -4.42
CA PRO A 22 12.42 -10.85 -5.15
C PRO A 22 11.08 -10.10 -5.21
N TRP A 23 10.46 -10.12 -6.37
CA TRP A 23 9.18 -9.45 -6.61
C TRP A 23 8.08 -10.44 -6.99
N GLN A 24 6.92 -10.31 -6.36
CA GLN A 24 5.75 -11.12 -6.69
C GLN A 24 4.45 -10.29 -6.62
N LYS A 25 3.68 -10.30 -7.71
CA LYS A 25 2.34 -9.72 -7.78
C LYS A 25 1.31 -10.70 -7.22
N ARG A 26 0.34 -10.19 -6.46
CA ARG A 26 -0.87 -10.92 -5.99
C ARG A 26 -2.09 -10.09 -6.37
N SER A 27 -3.24 -10.74 -6.58
CA SER A 27 -4.50 -10.04 -6.84
C SER A 27 -5.54 -10.31 -5.76
N PHE A 28 -6.25 -9.27 -5.35
CA PHE A 28 -7.56 -9.38 -4.74
C PHE A 28 -8.58 -9.60 -5.85
N GLY A 29 -9.54 -10.51 -5.71
CA GLY A 29 -10.60 -10.64 -6.71
C GLY A 29 -11.44 -9.36 -6.87
N PRO A 30 -12.29 -9.27 -7.91
CA PRO A 30 -13.09 -8.08 -8.18
C PRO A 30 -14.06 -7.72 -7.03
N GLU A 31 -14.53 -8.72 -6.28
CA GLU A 31 -15.46 -8.55 -5.15
C GLU A 31 -14.93 -7.58 -4.08
N LEU A 32 -13.64 -7.65 -3.75
CA LEU A 32 -13.05 -6.77 -2.73
C LEU A 32 -12.99 -5.31 -3.20
N LEU A 33 -12.79 -5.10 -4.51
CA LEU A 33 -12.80 -3.76 -5.10
C LEU A 33 -14.20 -3.16 -5.04
N GLU A 34 -15.22 -3.94 -5.37
CA GLU A 34 -16.62 -3.52 -5.30
C GLU A 34 -17.03 -3.15 -3.87
N GLU A 35 -16.67 -3.97 -2.90
CA GLU A 35 -16.89 -3.69 -1.47
C GLU A 35 -16.20 -2.39 -1.04
N ALA A 36 -14.93 -2.23 -1.40
CA ALA A 36 -14.18 -1.01 -1.09
C ALA A 36 -14.83 0.24 -1.69
N VAL A 37 -15.25 0.19 -2.95
CA VAL A 37 -15.95 1.29 -3.63
C VAL A 37 -17.26 1.65 -2.91
N GLN A 38 -18.05 0.65 -2.54
CA GLN A 38 -19.29 0.87 -1.79
C GLN A 38 -19.02 1.54 -0.44
N MET A 39 -17.99 1.08 0.29
CA MET A 39 -17.58 1.69 1.56
C MET A 39 -17.18 3.15 1.38
N VAL A 40 -16.37 3.48 0.37
CA VAL A 40 -15.94 4.87 0.11
C VAL A 40 -17.14 5.76 -0.24
N ILE A 41 -18.05 5.29 -1.11
CA ILE A 41 -19.23 6.06 -1.50
C ILE A 41 -20.17 6.29 -0.30
N ALA A 42 -20.36 5.27 0.55
CA ALA A 42 -21.25 5.36 1.70
C ALA A 42 -20.71 6.25 2.83
N SER A 43 -19.41 6.20 3.09
CA SER A 43 -18.75 6.97 4.16
C SER A 43 -18.34 8.38 3.73
N GLY A 44 -18.15 8.60 2.43
CA GLY A 44 -17.66 9.87 1.89
C GLY A 44 -16.14 10.06 2.03
N TYR A 45 -15.40 9.06 2.49
CA TYR A 45 -13.95 9.11 2.65
C TYR A 45 -13.32 7.70 2.49
N PRO A 46 -12.02 7.57 2.17
CA PRO A 46 -11.47 6.28 1.75
C PRO A 46 -10.90 5.44 2.90
N ASN A 47 -10.76 6.02 4.09
CA ASN A 47 -9.95 5.49 5.18
C ASN A 47 -10.30 4.07 5.61
N ASP A 48 -11.59 3.80 5.78
CA ASP A 48 -12.07 2.51 6.26
C ASP A 48 -11.91 1.43 5.19
N ALA A 49 -12.14 1.79 3.92
CA ALA A 49 -11.91 0.90 2.78
C ALA A 49 -10.42 0.54 2.64
N ILE A 50 -9.52 1.54 2.70
CA ILE A 50 -8.06 1.32 2.64
C ILE A 50 -7.60 0.42 3.80
N THR A 51 -8.11 0.65 5.01
CA THR A 51 -7.78 -0.18 6.18
C THR A 51 -8.29 -1.61 6.02
N MET A 52 -9.49 -1.80 5.50
CA MET A 52 -10.06 -3.13 5.21
C MET A 52 -9.21 -3.88 4.18
N ILE A 53 -8.87 -3.25 3.06
CA ILE A 53 -8.03 -3.86 2.01
C ILE A 53 -6.66 -4.22 2.56
N HIS A 54 -6.02 -3.32 3.30
CA HIS A 54 -4.70 -3.56 3.89
C HIS A 54 -4.72 -4.71 4.89
N ARG A 55 -5.74 -4.77 5.77
CA ARG A 55 -5.95 -5.90 6.68
C ARG A 55 -6.08 -7.21 5.91
N GLN A 56 -6.85 -7.21 4.81
CA GLN A 56 -7.00 -8.39 3.96
C GLN A 56 -5.67 -8.81 3.31
N ALA A 57 -4.86 -7.86 2.85
CA ALA A 57 -3.52 -8.10 2.31
C ALA A 57 -2.64 -8.86 3.31
N VAL A 58 -2.52 -8.30 4.53
CA VAL A 58 -1.71 -8.87 5.60
C VAL A 58 -2.24 -10.24 6.01
N ARG A 59 -3.57 -10.42 6.09
CA ARG A 59 -4.20 -11.71 6.41
C ARG A 59 -3.91 -12.80 5.38
N LEU A 60 -3.93 -12.47 4.09
CA LEU A 60 -3.61 -13.43 3.02
C LEU A 60 -2.12 -13.81 3.08
N LEU A 61 -1.23 -12.84 3.23
CA LEU A 61 0.20 -13.11 3.39
C LEU A 61 0.52 -13.89 4.66
N ALA A 62 -0.16 -13.63 5.77
CA ALA A 62 0.05 -14.34 7.03
C ALA A 62 -0.28 -15.85 6.94
N GLN A 63 -1.10 -16.27 5.97
CA GLN A 63 -1.37 -17.69 5.71
C GLN A 63 -0.22 -18.37 4.96
N GLU A 64 0.62 -17.60 4.25
CA GLU A 64 1.70 -18.11 3.42
C GLU A 64 3.08 -17.92 4.07
N TYR A 65 3.26 -16.89 4.90
CA TYR A 65 4.56 -16.45 5.42
C TYR A 65 4.57 -16.37 6.94
N CYS A 66 5.66 -16.85 7.55
CA CYS A 66 5.88 -16.77 9.00
C CYS A 66 6.16 -15.34 9.51
N VAL A 67 6.61 -14.45 8.62
CA VAL A 67 6.85 -13.04 8.91
C VAL A 67 6.28 -12.20 7.79
N VAL A 68 5.46 -11.19 8.14
CA VAL A 68 4.88 -10.24 7.19
C VAL A 68 5.26 -8.83 7.63
N GLY A 69 5.88 -8.08 6.73
CA GLY A 69 6.25 -6.69 6.93
C GLY A 69 5.51 -5.74 6.01
N ASP A 70 5.26 -4.51 6.47
CA ASP A 70 4.78 -3.43 5.60
C ASP A 70 5.46 -2.08 5.89
N GLY A 71 5.11 -1.09 5.06
CA GLY A 71 5.66 0.26 5.10
C GLY A 71 4.89 1.25 5.97
N THR A 72 3.97 0.81 6.85
CA THR A 72 3.24 1.75 7.73
C THR A 72 4.21 2.49 8.66
N ARG A 73 4.11 3.83 8.68
CA ARG A 73 5.05 4.74 9.35
C ARG A 73 4.47 5.29 10.65
N PHE A 74 5.34 5.86 11.48
CA PHE A 74 4.97 6.46 12.77
C PHE A 74 3.79 7.47 12.69
N ASN A 75 3.75 8.32 11.67
CA ASN A 75 2.73 9.37 11.52
C ASN A 75 1.55 8.95 10.63
N ASP A 76 1.55 7.73 10.08
CA ASP A 76 0.45 7.29 9.22
C ASP A 76 -0.81 7.08 10.06
N ARG A 77 -1.92 7.69 9.63
CA ARG A 77 -3.24 7.45 10.23
C ARG A 77 -3.95 6.26 9.59
N VAL A 78 -3.65 6.02 8.31
CA VAL A 78 -4.30 5.01 7.45
C VAL A 78 -3.25 4.50 6.46
N PRO A 79 -3.20 3.19 6.17
CA PRO A 79 -3.88 2.11 6.90
C PRO A 79 -3.22 1.87 8.27
N MET A 80 -4.02 1.47 9.27
CA MET A 80 -3.49 1.11 10.58
C MET A 80 -4.25 -0.08 11.17
N LEU A 81 -3.54 -1.21 11.35
CA LEU A 81 -4.08 -2.37 12.06
C LEU A 81 -4.12 -2.08 13.57
N THR A 82 -5.23 -2.43 14.21
CA THR A 82 -5.37 -2.29 15.66
C THR A 82 -4.52 -3.32 16.40
N ARG A 83 -4.26 -3.10 17.69
CA ARG A 83 -3.62 -4.12 18.55
C ARG A 83 -4.36 -5.47 18.48
N SER A 84 -5.69 -5.44 18.45
CA SER A 84 -6.53 -6.63 18.30
C SER A 84 -6.27 -7.35 16.97
N ASP A 85 -6.19 -6.61 15.87
CA ASP A 85 -5.89 -7.20 14.55
C ASP A 85 -4.53 -7.91 14.56
N VAL A 86 -3.51 -7.25 15.10
CA VAL A 86 -2.14 -7.80 15.17
C VAL A 86 -2.07 -9.06 16.03
N LEU A 87 -2.70 -9.05 17.21
CA LEU A 87 -2.75 -10.23 18.07
C LEU A 87 -3.53 -11.36 17.40
N SER A 88 -4.66 -11.08 16.76
CA SER A 88 -5.43 -12.10 16.05
C SER A 88 -4.66 -12.70 14.87
N LEU A 89 -3.80 -11.94 14.18
CA LEU A 89 -2.94 -12.48 13.12
C LEU A 89 -1.92 -13.46 13.69
N ALA A 90 -1.26 -13.10 14.79
CA ALA A 90 -0.29 -13.95 15.47
C ALA A 90 -0.95 -15.23 16.01
N ASP A 91 -2.10 -15.10 16.69
CA ASP A 91 -2.79 -16.22 17.31
C ASP A 91 -3.36 -17.21 16.29
N ARG A 92 -3.91 -16.72 15.16
CA ARG A 92 -4.54 -17.58 14.15
C ARG A 92 -3.56 -18.22 13.18
N TYR A 93 -2.49 -17.52 12.83
CA TYR A 93 -1.60 -17.92 11.74
C TYR A 93 -0.16 -18.18 12.19
N GLY A 94 0.19 -17.94 13.46
CA GLY A 94 1.57 -18.03 13.93
C GLY A 94 2.51 -17.03 13.24
N CYS A 95 1.96 -15.99 12.62
CA CYS A 95 2.70 -15.03 11.81
C CYS A 95 3.20 -13.85 12.66
N SER A 96 4.47 -13.49 12.49
CA SER A 96 5.03 -12.26 13.04
C SER A 96 4.76 -11.09 12.11
N TYR A 97 3.88 -10.17 12.50
CA TYR A 97 3.62 -8.94 11.77
C TYR A 97 4.56 -7.82 12.25
N VAL A 98 5.40 -7.30 11.35
CA VAL A 98 6.42 -6.29 11.64
C VAL A 98 6.20 -4.99 10.86
N ARG A 99 6.44 -3.85 11.51
CA ARG A 99 6.28 -2.52 10.91
C ARG A 99 7.55 -1.70 11.14
N PRO A 100 8.60 -1.89 10.33
CA PRO A 100 9.93 -1.33 10.61
C PRO A 100 9.92 0.18 10.76
N LEU A 101 9.05 0.89 10.05
CA LEU A 101 8.99 2.35 10.04
C LEU A 101 8.15 2.96 11.17
N LEU A 102 7.54 2.14 12.02
CA LEU A 102 6.69 2.62 13.12
C LEU A 102 7.49 3.35 14.19
N GLY A 103 8.80 3.09 14.32
CA GLY A 103 9.67 3.79 15.27
C GLY A 103 10.34 5.06 14.71
N TYR A 104 10.15 5.37 13.42
CA TYR A 104 10.90 6.41 12.72
C TYR A 104 10.00 7.59 12.33
N GLY A 105 10.36 8.78 12.81
CA GLY A 105 9.74 10.03 12.35
C GLY A 105 10.09 10.34 10.89
N LYS A 106 9.26 11.16 10.23
CA LYS A 106 9.42 11.51 8.80
C LYS A 106 10.85 11.95 8.42
N ALA A 107 11.43 12.87 9.19
CA ALA A 107 12.77 13.38 8.93
C ALA A 107 13.85 12.28 8.95
N GLU A 108 13.68 11.27 9.83
CA GLU A 108 14.63 10.16 9.93
C GLU A 108 14.44 9.16 8.78
N VAL A 109 13.20 8.87 8.39
CA VAL A 109 12.91 8.08 7.18
C VAL A 109 13.54 8.74 5.94
N GLU A 110 13.38 10.06 5.79
CA GLU A 110 13.99 10.81 4.69
C GLU A 110 15.52 10.79 4.73
N ARG A 111 16.12 10.92 5.92
CA ARG A 111 17.58 10.85 6.10
C ARG A 111 18.12 9.47 5.69
N LEU A 112 17.45 8.40 6.09
CA LEU A 112 17.81 7.03 5.73
C LEU A 112 17.61 6.78 4.23
N ALA A 113 16.48 7.22 3.66
CA ALA A 113 16.21 7.11 2.24
C ALA A 113 17.28 7.82 1.41
N LYS A 114 17.64 9.07 1.75
CA LYS A 114 18.72 9.82 1.06
C LYS A 114 20.09 9.16 1.17
N ARG A 115 20.33 8.40 2.24
CA ARG A 115 21.61 7.71 2.48
C ARG A 115 21.72 6.38 1.72
N HIS A 116 20.60 5.71 1.48
CA HIS A 116 20.57 4.33 1.01
C HIS A 116 19.88 4.13 -0.35
N LEU A 117 19.08 5.09 -0.82
CA LEU A 117 18.21 4.93 -1.97
C LEU A 117 18.37 6.09 -2.96
N LEU A 118 18.27 5.77 -4.24
CA LEU A 118 17.97 6.71 -5.31
C LEU A 118 16.45 6.78 -5.45
N VAL A 119 15.87 7.97 -5.30
CA VAL A 119 14.42 8.19 -5.29
C VAL A 119 14.05 9.25 -6.32
N SER A 120 13.13 8.90 -7.21
CA SER A 120 12.47 9.84 -8.11
C SER A 120 11.18 10.36 -7.46
N TYR A 121 10.89 11.65 -7.65
CA TYR A 121 9.68 12.31 -7.12
C TYR A 121 8.84 12.85 -8.27
N GLY A 122 7.52 12.82 -8.11
CA GLY A 122 6.58 13.30 -9.12
C GLY A 122 5.17 13.46 -8.56
N GLU A 123 4.28 14.08 -9.33
CA GLU A 123 2.90 14.28 -8.94
C GLU A 123 2.08 12.98 -8.99
N THR A 124 1.06 12.87 -8.15
CA THR A 124 0.09 11.76 -8.21
C THR A 124 -0.45 11.57 -9.63
N GLY A 125 -0.26 10.38 -10.19
CA GLY A 125 -0.67 10.04 -11.56
C GLY A 125 0.44 10.21 -12.62
N THR A 126 1.57 10.83 -12.28
CA THR A 126 2.75 10.93 -13.16
C THR A 126 3.77 9.82 -12.93
N ILE A 127 3.76 9.23 -11.73
CA ILE A 127 4.57 8.07 -11.36
C ILE A 127 3.65 6.90 -11.03
N GLU A 128 3.98 5.72 -11.54
CA GLU A 128 3.27 4.49 -11.18
C GLU A 128 3.50 4.17 -9.70
N ASN A 129 2.42 4.04 -8.95
CA ASN A 129 2.45 3.67 -7.54
C ASN A 129 1.87 2.26 -7.34
N GLY A 130 2.35 1.60 -6.28
CA GLY A 130 1.91 0.26 -5.91
C GLY A 130 0.68 0.21 -5.00
N ASP A 131 0.02 1.35 -4.79
CA ASP A 131 -1.05 1.50 -3.81
C ASP A 131 -2.42 1.12 -4.39
N TYR A 132 -3.33 0.76 -3.50
CA TYR A 132 -4.72 0.36 -3.79
C TYR A 132 -5.54 1.52 -4.39
N GLU A 133 -5.19 2.75 -4.02
CA GLU A 133 -5.96 3.96 -4.31
C GLU A 133 -6.21 4.17 -5.82
N TYR A 134 -5.24 3.85 -6.67
CA TYR A 134 -5.37 4.02 -8.12
C TYR A 134 -6.57 3.24 -8.68
N GLU A 135 -6.69 1.96 -8.32
CA GLU A 135 -7.76 1.09 -8.80
C GLU A 135 -9.12 1.44 -8.16
N ILE A 136 -9.13 1.87 -6.89
CA ILE A 136 -10.35 2.34 -6.22
C ILE A 136 -10.88 3.60 -6.89
N ARG A 137 -10.02 4.58 -7.17
CA ARG A 137 -10.39 5.80 -7.90
C ARG A 137 -10.95 5.47 -9.28
N ALA A 138 -10.25 4.64 -10.05
CA ALA A 138 -10.73 4.22 -11.37
C ALA A 138 -12.08 3.50 -11.31
N ALA A 139 -12.34 2.71 -10.27
CA ALA A 139 -13.63 2.04 -10.08
C ALA A 139 -14.76 3.01 -9.69
N ILE A 140 -14.48 4.01 -8.86
CA ILE A 140 -15.45 5.06 -8.47
C ILE A 140 -15.85 5.90 -9.69
N GLU A 141 -14.89 6.31 -10.53
CA GLU A 141 -15.18 7.05 -11.77
C GLU A 141 -16.03 6.21 -12.74
N ARG A 142 -15.73 4.91 -12.88
CA ARG A 142 -16.56 3.98 -13.68
C ARG A 142 -17.97 3.83 -13.13
N ALA A 143 -18.17 3.99 -11.82
CA ALA A 143 -19.47 4.01 -11.17
C ALA A 143 -20.20 5.38 -11.32
N GLY A 144 -19.64 6.34 -12.05
CA GLY A 144 -20.24 7.65 -12.32
C GLY A 144 -20.18 8.62 -11.14
N LYS A 145 -19.26 8.40 -10.18
CA LYS A 145 -19.02 9.28 -9.03
C LYS A 145 -17.70 10.02 -9.21
N LYS A 146 -17.62 11.25 -8.70
CA LYS A 146 -16.40 12.08 -8.79
C LYS A 146 -15.43 11.72 -7.66
N CYS A 147 -14.23 11.27 -7.98
CA CYS A 147 -13.21 10.95 -6.98
C CYS A 147 -12.68 12.18 -6.25
N ALA A 148 -12.69 13.35 -6.90
CA ALA A 148 -12.20 14.60 -6.31
C ALA A 148 -12.96 15.01 -5.04
N ASP A 149 -14.21 14.55 -4.88
CA ASP A 149 -15.04 14.81 -3.71
C ASP A 149 -14.77 13.83 -2.56
N LEU A 150 -14.10 12.71 -2.84
CA LEU A 150 -13.92 11.58 -1.92
C LEU A 150 -12.47 11.40 -1.48
N PHE A 151 -11.51 11.83 -2.30
CA PHE A 151 -10.09 11.72 -2.00
C PHE A 151 -9.41 13.09 -2.08
N PRO A 152 -8.38 13.33 -1.24
CA PRO A 152 -7.58 14.54 -1.35
C PRO A 152 -6.95 14.71 -2.73
N MET A 153 -6.84 15.97 -3.15
CA MET A 153 -6.19 16.38 -4.40
C MET A 153 -4.67 16.27 -4.23
N HIS A 154 -4.06 15.49 -5.13
CA HIS A 154 -2.62 15.41 -5.43
C HIS A 154 -1.68 15.33 -4.22
N HIS A 155 -1.13 14.13 -4.00
CA HIS A 155 0.04 13.94 -3.15
C HIS A 155 1.31 13.85 -4.00
N GLU A 156 2.41 14.37 -3.48
CA GLU A 156 3.72 14.06 -4.03
C GLU A 156 3.99 12.57 -3.84
N GLN A 157 4.36 11.90 -4.93
CA GLN A 157 4.70 10.48 -4.95
C GLN A 157 6.21 10.31 -5.13
N SER A 158 6.71 9.23 -4.57
CA SER A 158 8.13 8.88 -4.62
C SER A 158 8.28 7.43 -5.06
N LEU A 159 9.22 7.16 -5.97
CA LEU A 159 9.56 5.82 -6.42
C LEU A 159 11.06 5.59 -6.29
N VAL A 160 11.44 4.46 -5.68
CA VAL A 160 12.83 4.03 -5.61
C VAL A 160 13.28 3.57 -6.99
N THR A 161 14.42 4.08 -7.46
CA THR A 161 15.01 3.73 -8.75
C THR A 161 16.37 3.04 -8.61
N GLY A 162 16.90 2.92 -7.39
CA GLY A 162 18.13 2.20 -7.10
C GLY A 162 18.59 2.37 -5.65
N ALA A 163 19.74 1.78 -5.33
CA ALA A 163 20.40 1.91 -4.04
C ALA A 163 21.68 2.75 -4.14
N THR A 164 21.96 3.59 -3.14
CA THR A 164 23.21 4.32 -3.01
C THR A 164 24.20 3.48 -2.19
N GLY A 165 24.62 2.34 -2.75
CA GLY A 165 25.60 1.44 -2.13
C GLY A 165 25.27 -0.03 -2.33
N THR A 166 26.00 -0.68 -3.24
CA THR A 166 26.37 -2.10 -3.15
C THR A 166 27.79 -2.19 -2.62
#